data_AF-A0A9E4AYG6-F1
#
_entry.id   AF-A0A9E4AYG6-F1
#
_cell.length_a   1.000
_cell.length_b   1.000
_cell.length_c   1.000
_cell.angle_alpha   90.00
_cell.angle_beta   90.00
_cell.angle_gamma   90.00
#
_symmetry.space_group_name_H-M   'P 1'
#
loop_
_entity.id
_entity.type
_entity.pdbx_description
1 polymer ?
#
loop_
_entity_poly.entity_id
_entity_poly.type
_entity_poly.pdbx_seq_one_letter_code
_entity_poly.pdbx_strand_id
1 'polypeptide(L)'
;MTLGELFDLCKDIELRQAKLYASLSLRLGSVDERIARFWEQMSTEEWQHHILVDFGRSLCIDAFGVDSPVTELSDVPVQQIMDALDAHEQKVDSGEVSLDEAFDIAIAIEGSEADAIYMYLLSIMRKAIEQGNQPYLMDRIVQVEKDMVSHVDGLVKATQRFAKDNDLIRKAHRLKAEHG
;
A
#
# COMPACT_ATOMS: atom_id res chain seq x y z
N MET A 1 1.71 -20.95 0.17
CA MET A 1 1.75 -19.91 1.21
C MET A 1 0.68 -20.23 2.24
N THR A 2 0.98 -20.09 3.52
CA THR A 2 0.00 -20.18 4.61
C THR A 2 -0.62 -18.80 4.90
N LEU A 3 -1.71 -18.78 5.66
CA LEU A 3 -2.34 -17.55 6.11
C LEU A 3 -1.36 -16.71 6.95
N GLY A 4 -0.56 -17.35 7.81
CA GLY A 4 0.50 -16.68 8.57
C GLY A 4 1.53 -15.99 7.67
N GLU A 5 2.05 -16.71 6.67
CA GLU A 5 3.02 -16.18 5.70
C GLU A 5 2.45 -15.02 4.89
N LEU A 6 1.16 -15.09 4.50
CA LEU A 6 0.47 -14.02 3.79
C LEU A 6 0.37 -12.74 4.63
N PHE A 7 0.00 -12.86 5.91
CA PHE A 7 -0.04 -11.72 6.82
C PHE A 7 1.34 -11.11 7.05
N ASP A 8 2.39 -11.95 7.18
CA ASP A 8 3.76 -11.47 7.34
C ASP A 8 4.24 -10.73 6.08
N LEU A 9 3.94 -11.26 4.89
CA LEU A 9 4.27 -10.63 3.61
C LEU A 9 3.60 -9.26 3.48
N CYS A 10 2.28 -9.19 3.64
CA CYS A 10 1.55 -7.94 3.50
C CYS A 10 2.00 -6.91 4.54
N LYS A 11 2.18 -7.33 5.79
CA LYS A 11 2.67 -6.46 6.88
C LYS A 11 4.04 -5.85 6.56
N ASP A 12 4.92 -6.62 5.94
CA ASP A 12 6.24 -6.14 5.48
C ASP A 12 6.09 -5.13 4.34
N ILE A 13 5.27 -5.43 3.32
CA ILE A 13 4.99 -4.53 2.20
C ILE A 13 4.48 -3.17 2.72
N GLU A 14 3.39 -3.14 3.51
CA GLU A 14 2.80 -1.89 4.03
C GLU A 14 3.83 -1.07 4.82
N LEU A 15 4.63 -1.74 5.67
CA LEU A 15 5.63 -1.07 6.50
C LEU A 15 6.74 -0.44 5.66
N ARG A 16 7.17 -1.14 4.63
CA ARG A 16 8.23 -0.70 3.73
C ARG A 16 7.77 0.47 2.88
N GLN A 17 6.55 0.43 2.34
CA GLN A 17 5.94 1.58 1.65
C GLN A 17 5.84 2.80 2.57
N ALA A 18 5.36 2.62 3.81
CA ALA A 18 5.28 3.70 4.80
C ALA A 18 6.64 4.37 5.05
N LYS A 19 7.71 3.56 5.20
CA LYS A 19 9.08 4.06 5.40
C LYS A 19 9.64 4.75 4.15
N LEU A 20 9.33 4.23 2.98
CA LEU A 20 9.74 4.81 1.71
C LEU A 20 9.13 6.20 1.55
N TYR A 21 7.82 6.35 1.79
CA TYR A 21 7.15 7.66 1.74
C TYR A 21 7.66 8.62 2.82
N ALA A 22 7.94 8.16 4.03
CA ALA A 22 8.60 8.98 5.05
C ALA A 22 9.98 9.49 4.57
N SER A 23 10.76 8.61 3.93
CA SER A 23 12.07 8.95 3.40
C SER A 23 11.99 9.98 2.27
N LEU A 24 10.98 9.87 1.39
CA LEU A 24 10.70 10.88 0.37
C LEU A 24 10.34 12.23 0.99
N SER A 25 9.52 12.27 2.05
CA SER A 25 9.24 13.52 2.78
C SER A 25 10.52 14.18 3.30
N LEU A 26 11.38 13.42 3.98
CA LEU A 26 12.62 13.95 4.55
C LEU A 26 13.58 14.48 3.48
N ARG A 27 13.69 13.80 2.35
CA ARG A 27 14.64 14.14 1.27
C ARG A 27 14.13 15.26 0.37
N LEU A 28 12.84 15.30 0.09
CA LEU A 28 12.22 16.27 -0.81
C LEU A 28 11.54 17.43 -0.07
N GLY A 29 11.46 17.38 1.26
CA GLY A 29 10.69 18.35 2.04
C GLY A 29 11.24 19.77 2.01
N SER A 30 12.53 19.94 1.70
CA SER A 30 13.12 21.27 1.48
C SER A 30 12.76 21.90 0.13
N VAL A 31 12.14 21.14 -0.79
CA VAL A 31 11.72 21.63 -2.12
C VAL A 31 10.41 22.43 -2.02
N ASP A 32 9.43 21.91 -1.31
CA ASP A 32 8.13 22.54 -1.05
C ASP A 32 7.48 21.89 0.18
N GLU A 33 7.05 22.67 1.15
CA GLU A 33 6.37 22.16 2.35
C GLU A 33 5.12 21.33 2.00
N ARG A 34 4.43 21.67 0.91
CA ARG A 34 3.23 20.94 0.48
C ARG A 34 3.57 19.55 -0.05
N ILE A 35 4.77 19.38 -0.60
CA ILE A 35 5.28 18.07 -1.05
C ILE A 35 5.68 17.24 0.17
N ALA A 36 6.35 17.85 1.15
CA ALA A 36 6.69 17.18 2.42
C ALA A 36 5.43 16.60 3.09
N ARG A 37 4.41 17.45 3.26
CA ARG A 37 3.14 17.07 3.88
C ARG A 37 2.40 15.99 3.10
N PHE A 38 2.48 16.02 1.77
CA PHE A 38 1.90 14.98 0.93
C PHE A 38 2.55 13.62 1.22
N TRP A 39 3.88 13.54 1.18
CA TRP A 39 4.59 12.29 1.47
C TRP A 39 4.42 11.82 2.93
N GLU A 40 4.31 12.74 3.89
CA GLU A 40 3.95 12.41 5.28
C GLU A 40 2.55 11.78 5.38
N GLN A 41 1.60 12.29 4.60
CA GLN A 41 0.25 11.75 4.55
C GLN A 41 0.25 10.34 3.96
N MET A 42 0.91 10.13 2.80
CA MET A 42 1.07 8.80 2.18
C MET A 42 1.69 7.80 3.17
N SER A 43 2.76 8.21 3.86
CA SER A 43 3.41 7.39 4.89
C SER A 43 2.48 7.03 6.05
N THR A 44 1.63 7.97 6.46
CA THR A 44 0.66 7.76 7.54
C THR A 44 -0.44 6.79 7.12
N GLU A 45 -0.91 6.88 5.88
CA GLU A 45 -1.93 5.99 5.31
C GLU A 45 -1.39 4.55 5.26
N GLU A 46 -0.18 4.33 4.73
CA GLU A 46 0.44 3.00 4.71
C GLU A 46 0.73 2.43 6.12
N TRP A 47 1.06 3.30 7.08
CA TRP A 47 1.19 2.86 8.47
C TRP A 47 -0.16 2.41 9.06
N GLN A 48 -1.28 3.00 8.67
CA GLN A 48 -2.60 2.55 9.08
C GLN A 48 -2.96 1.21 8.45
N HIS A 49 -2.58 0.97 7.19
CA HIS A 49 -2.72 -0.34 6.55
C HIS A 49 -1.92 -1.41 7.30
N HIS A 50 -0.65 -1.14 7.62
CA HIS A 50 0.19 -2.04 8.43
C HIS A 50 -0.48 -2.43 9.76
N ILE A 51 -1.09 -1.47 10.47
CA ILE A 51 -1.83 -1.74 11.71
C ILE A 51 -3.08 -2.58 11.44
N LEU A 52 -3.78 -2.35 10.33
CA LEU A 52 -4.97 -3.14 9.98
C LEU A 52 -4.61 -4.59 9.69
N VAL A 53 -3.51 -4.85 8.97
CA VAL A 53 -3.02 -6.20 8.67
C VAL A 53 -2.78 -6.98 9.97
N ASP A 54 -2.13 -6.34 10.96
CA ASP A 54 -1.88 -6.95 12.26
C ASP A 54 -3.17 -7.22 13.06
N PHE A 55 -4.14 -6.31 12.98
CA PHE A 55 -5.47 -6.50 13.55
C PHE A 55 -6.21 -7.68 12.89
N GLY A 56 -6.19 -7.75 11.55
CA GLY A 56 -6.79 -8.82 10.77
C GLY A 56 -6.17 -10.18 11.07
N ARG A 57 -4.85 -10.22 11.30
CA ARG A 57 -4.13 -11.45 11.63
C ARG A 57 -4.75 -12.17 12.82
N SER A 58 -5.01 -11.43 13.90
CA SER A 58 -5.57 -12.02 15.12
C SER A 58 -6.97 -12.61 14.85
N LEU A 59 -7.82 -11.87 14.15
CA LEU A 59 -9.18 -12.32 13.80
C LEU A 59 -9.16 -13.59 12.92
N CYS A 60 -8.32 -13.58 11.88
CA CYS A 60 -8.30 -14.64 10.90
C CYS A 60 -7.60 -15.90 11.43
N ILE A 61 -6.56 -15.76 12.27
CA ILE A 61 -5.93 -16.91 12.94
C ILE A 61 -6.90 -17.58 13.91
N ASP A 62 -7.68 -16.81 14.67
CA ASP A 62 -8.68 -17.37 15.57
C ASP A 62 -9.80 -18.11 14.80
N ALA A 63 -10.21 -17.58 13.64
CA ALA A 63 -11.28 -18.16 12.84
C ALA A 63 -10.86 -19.36 11.99
N PHE A 64 -9.63 -19.34 11.43
CA PHE A 64 -9.19 -20.27 10.40
C PHE A 64 -7.90 -21.02 10.75
N GLY A 65 -7.12 -20.57 11.72
CA GLY A 65 -5.81 -21.11 12.05
C GLY A 65 -4.67 -20.56 11.18
N VAL A 66 -3.49 -20.41 11.79
CA VAL A 66 -2.30 -19.78 11.17
C VAL A 66 -1.75 -20.56 9.97
N ASP A 67 -1.83 -21.89 10.00
CA ASP A 67 -1.30 -22.77 8.96
C ASP A 67 -2.31 -23.04 7.83
N SER A 68 -3.44 -22.36 7.82
CA SER A 68 -4.44 -22.51 6.76
C SER A 68 -3.84 -22.18 5.39
N PRO A 69 -4.02 -23.03 4.38
CA PRO A 69 -3.46 -22.80 3.06
C PRO A 69 -4.16 -21.63 2.35
N VAL A 70 -3.37 -20.77 1.70
CA VAL A 70 -3.86 -19.72 0.80
C VAL A 70 -3.66 -20.18 -0.64
N THR A 71 -4.75 -20.35 -1.39
CA THR A 71 -4.71 -20.90 -2.76
C THR A 71 -5.00 -19.87 -3.85
N GLU A 72 -5.72 -18.81 -3.50
CA GLU A 72 -6.25 -17.81 -4.44
C GLU A 72 -5.21 -16.79 -4.90
N LEU A 73 -4.01 -16.79 -4.29
CA LEU A 73 -2.89 -15.93 -4.64
C LEU A 73 -1.72 -16.71 -5.28
N SER A 74 -1.97 -17.91 -5.82
CA SER A 74 -0.92 -18.74 -6.43
C SER A 74 -0.20 -18.07 -7.59
N ASP A 75 -0.91 -17.18 -8.29
CA ASP A 75 -0.44 -16.54 -9.51
C ASP A 75 0.17 -15.14 -9.25
N VAL A 76 0.09 -14.64 -8.01
CA VAL A 76 0.69 -13.36 -7.64
C VAL A 76 2.21 -13.51 -7.59
N PRO A 77 2.98 -12.72 -8.36
CA PRO A 77 4.43 -12.80 -8.44
C PRO A 77 5.08 -12.11 -7.24
N VAL A 78 4.89 -12.67 -6.05
CA VAL A 78 5.39 -12.12 -4.77
C VAL A 78 6.86 -11.68 -4.85
N GLN A 79 7.73 -12.52 -5.43
CA GLN A 79 9.15 -12.18 -5.54
C GLN A 79 9.38 -10.92 -6.39
N GLN A 80 8.62 -10.72 -7.46
CA GLN A 80 8.76 -9.53 -8.31
C GLN A 80 8.31 -8.26 -7.58
N ILE A 81 7.26 -8.35 -6.75
CA ILE A 81 6.82 -7.25 -5.89
C ILE A 81 7.93 -6.87 -4.90
N MET A 82 8.51 -7.87 -4.23
CA MET A 82 9.58 -7.64 -3.25
C MET A 82 10.85 -7.10 -3.90
N ASP A 83 11.26 -7.64 -5.05
CA ASP A 83 12.43 -7.17 -5.80
C ASP A 83 12.24 -5.72 -6.29
N ALA A 84 11.03 -5.36 -6.73
CA ALA A 84 10.71 -3.99 -7.12
C ALA A 84 10.80 -3.04 -5.93
N LEU A 85 10.25 -3.45 -4.78
CA LEU A 85 10.30 -2.65 -3.55
C LEU A 85 11.75 -2.45 -3.06
N ASP A 86 12.58 -3.51 -3.09
CA ASP A 86 14.02 -3.43 -2.81
C ASP A 86 14.71 -2.40 -3.72
N ALA A 87 14.41 -2.42 -5.03
CA ALA A 87 15.00 -1.49 -5.98
C ALA A 87 14.57 -0.04 -5.73
N HIS A 88 13.30 0.19 -5.39
CA HIS A 88 12.78 1.51 -5.06
C HIS A 88 13.39 2.07 -3.77
N GLU A 89 13.49 1.25 -2.72
CA GLU A 89 14.16 1.63 -1.47
C GLU A 89 15.63 1.98 -1.69
N GLN A 90 16.38 1.13 -2.42
CA GLN A 90 17.78 1.41 -2.74
C GLN A 90 17.94 2.73 -3.49
N LYS A 91 17.05 3.01 -4.44
CA LYS A 91 17.06 4.27 -5.19
C LYS A 91 16.80 5.47 -4.27
N VAL A 92 15.79 5.42 -3.41
CA VAL A 92 15.51 6.49 -2.43
C VAL A 92 16.66 6.66 -1.45
N ASP A 93 17.26 5.56 -1.00
CA ASP A 93 18.32 5.59 0.00
C ASP A 93 19.63 6.18 -0.51
N SER A 94 19.92 6.01 -1.80
CA SER A 94 21.08 6.63 -2.47
C SER A 94 21.11 8.16 -2.37
N GLY A 95 19.96 8.81 -2.14
CA GLY A 95 19.83 10.26 -1.95
C GLY A 95 19.80 11.11 -3.22
N GLU A 96 19.89 10.51 -4.39
CA GLU A 96 19.74 11.17 -5.69
C GLU A 96 18.35 10.86 -6.29
N VAL A 97 17.30 11.33 -5.61
CA VAL A 97 15.91 11.23 -6.11
C VAL A 97 15.36 12.63 -6.36
N SER A 98 14.98 12.86 -7.61
CA SER A 98 14.19 14.02 -8.01
C SER A 98 12.71 13.84 -7.70
N LEU A 99 11.96 14.93 -7.74
CA LEU A 99 10.52 14.91 -7.48
C LEU A 99 9.75 14.07 -8.52
N ASP A 100 10.13 14.17 -9.80
CA ASP A 100 9.51 13.37 -10.87
C ASP A 100 9.81 11.87 -10.67
N GLU A 101 11.04 11.50 -10.30
CA GLU A 101 11.39 10.11 -9.95
C GLU A 101 10.61 9.60 -8.73
N ALA A 102 10.40 10.44 -7.72
CA ALA A 102 9.61 10.06 -6.54
C ALA A 102 8.14 9.76 -6.89
N PHE A 103 7.53 10.56 -7.76
CA PHE A 103 6.18 10.28 -8.26
C PHE A 103 6.15 9.02 -9.12
N ASP A 104 7.17 8.78 -9.96
CA ASP A 104 7.24 7.53 -10.75
C ASP A 104 7.33 6.29 -9.85
N ILE A 105 8.15 6.35 -8.79
CA ILE A 105 8.24 5.29 -7.78
C ILE A 105 6.89 5.05 -7.11
N ALA A 106 6.23 6.11 -6.61
CA ALA A 106 4.93 5.97 -5.95
C ALA A 106 3.88 5.37 -6.90
N ILE A 107 3.80 5.85 -8.15
CA ILE A 107 2.86 5.30 -9.14
C ILE A 107 3.15 3.82 -9.44
N ALA A 108 4.42 3.42 -9.49
CA ALA A 108 4.80 2.02 -9.70
C ALA A 108 4.42 1.12 -8.53
N ILE A 109 4.58 1.61 -7.29
CA ILE A 109 4.20 0.89 -6.07
C ILE A 109 2.68 0.72 -5.99
N GLU A 110 1.92 1.81 -6.10
CA GLU A 110 0.44 1.77 -6.06
C GLU A 110 -0.15 1.00 -7.25
N GLY A 111 0.57 0.94 -8.38
CA GLY A 111 0.16 0.15 -9.56
C GLY A 111 0.60 -1.30 -9.52
N SER A 112 1.26 -1.74 -8.45
CA SER A 112 1.74 -3.11 -8.32
C SER A 112 0.62 -4.06 -7.89
N GLU A 113 0.86 -5.36 -8.03
CA GLU A 113 -0.08 -6.38 -7.56
C GLU A 113 -0.10 -6.53 -6.02
N ALA A 114 0.58 -5.65 -5.27
CA ALA A 114 0.48 -5.57 -3.82
C ALA A 114 -0.96 -5.33 -3.35
N ASP A 115 -1.73 -4.53 -4.09
CA ASP A 115 -3.14 -4.28 -3.80
C ASP A 115 -3.99 -5.56 -3.86
N ALA A 116 -3.67 -6.49 -4.76
CA ALA A 116 -4.38 -7.77 -4.84
C ALA A 116 -4.18 -8.61 -3.57
N ILE A 117 -2.99 -8.57 -2.98
CA ILE A 117 -2.67 -9.23 -1.69
C ILE A 117 -3.52 -8.61 -0.58
N TYR A 118 -3.52 -7.27 -0.50
CA TYR A 118 -4.26 -6.56 0.54
C TYR A 118 -5.77 -6.76 0.42
N MET A 119 -6.34 -6.62 -0.78
CA MET A 119 -7.77 -6.83 -1.03
C MET A 119 -8.21 -8.26 -0.72
N TYR A 120 -7.37 -9.25 -1.01
CA TYR A 120 -7.65 -10.63 -0.61
C TYR A 120 -7.66 -10.78 0.91
N LEU A 121 -6.73 -10.16 1.63
CA LEU A 121 -6.73 -10.14 3.10
C LEU A 121 -8.00 -9.49 3.68
N LEU A 122 -8.43 -8.34 3.14
CA LEU A 122 -9.69 -7.71 3.54
C LEU A 122 -10.88 -8.66 3.34
N SER A 123 -10.91 -9.41 2.24
CA SER A 123 -11.95 -10.41 1.99
C SER A 123 -11.97 -11.54 3.04
N ILE A 124 -10.81 -12.00 3.49
CA ILE A 124 -10.70 -13.02 4.54
C ILE A 124 -11.10 -12.42 5.90
N MET A 125 -10.70 -11.19 6.19
CA MET A 125 -11.07 -10.50 7.42
C MET A 125 -12.59 -10.35 7.56
N ARG A 126 -13.29 -10.04 6.46
CA ARG A 126 -14.77 -10.01 6.43
C ARG A 126 -15.37 -11.37 6.83
N LYS A 127 -14.87 -12.45 6.24
CA LYS A 127 -15.31 -13.82 6.57
C LYS A 127 -15.03 -14.16 8.05
N ALA A 128 -13.87 -13.78 8.58
CA ALA A 128 -13.53 -13.99 9.98
C ALA A 128 -14.48 -13.23 10.92
N ILE A 129 -14.80 -11.97 10.60
CA ILE A 129 -15.73 -11.14 11.36
C ILE A 129 -17.13 -11.76 11.37
N GLU A 130 -17.60 -12.25 10.23
CA GLU A 130 -18.90 -12.92 10.10
C GLU A 130 -18.93 -14.22 10.92
N GLN A 131 -17.91 -15.06 10.80
CA GLN A 131 -17.82 -16.31 11.56
C GLN A 131 -17.68 -16.07 13.07
N GLY A 132 -16.96 -15.03 13.48
CA GLY A 132 -16.79 -14.62 14.86
C GLY A 132 -18.01 -13.91 15.46
N ASN A 133 -19.04 -13.60 14.64
CA ASN A 133 -20.21 -12.80 15.03
C ASN A 133 -19.83 -11.45 15.66
N GLN A 134 -18.90 -10.73 15.04
CA GLN A 134 -18.37 -9.44 15.51
C GLN A 134 -18.71 -8.29 14.53
N PRO A 135 -19.97 -8.06 14.14
CA PRO A 135 -20.34 -7.14 13.05
C PRO A 135 -19.90 -5.69 13.28
N TYR A 136 -19.68 -5.28 14.53
CA TYR A 136 -19.16 -3.95 14.89
C TYR A 136 -17.73 -3.68 14.36
N LEU A 137 -17.00 -4.73 13.94
CA LEU A 137 -15.67 -4.60 13.34
C LEU A 137 -15.72 -4.33 11.83
N MET A 138 -16.88 -4.52 11.19
CA MET A 138 -17.02 -4.36 9.73
C MET A 138 -16.78 -2.91 9.29
N ASP A 139 -17.22 -1.93 10.09
CA ASP A 139 -17.01 -0.51 9.81
C ASP A 139 -15.53 -0.15 9.68
N ARG A 140 -14.65 -0.85 10.41
CA ARG A 140 -13.21 -0.66 10.32
C ARG A 140 -12.65 -1.09 8.96
N ILE A 141 -13.16 -2.19 8.40
CA ILE A 141 -12.75 -2.69 7.08
C ILE A 141 -13.24 -1.73 5.99
N VAL A 142 -14.50 -1.31 6.07
CA VAL A 142 -15.12 -0.39 5.10
C VAL A 142 -14.44 0.97 5.10
N GLN A 143 -14.00 1.46 6.25
CA GLN A 143 -13.29 2.74 6.33
C GLN A 143 -11.96 2.66 5.58
N VAL A 144 -11.18 1.61 5.77
CA VAL A 144 -9.87 1.48 5.12
C VAL A 144 -9.97 1.32 3.60
N GLU A 145 -10.96 0.59 3.08
CA GLU A 145 -11.19 0.52 1.63
C GLU A 145 -11.48 1.90 1.01
N LYS A 146 -12.21 2.77 1.72
CA LYS A 146 -12.44 4.14 1.26
C LYS A 146 -11.15 4.96 1.26
N ASP A 147 -10.31 4.75 2.26
CA ASP A 147 -9.05 5.46 2.41
C ASP A 147 -8.07 5.05 1.30
N MET A 148 -8.00 3.76 0.93
CA MET A 148 -7.22 3.27 -0.24
C MET A 148 -7.63 3.94 -1.55
N VAL A 149 -8.94 4.07 -1.84
CA VAL A 149 -9.39 4.76 -3.06
C VAL A 149 -9.02 6.26 -3.01
N SER A 150 -9.10 6.88 -1.84
CA SER A 150 -8.68 8.27 -1.65
C SER A 150 -7.17 8.46 -1.83
N HIS A 151 -6.37 7.45 -1.48
CA HIS A 151 -4.90 7.45 -1.56
C HIS A 151 -4.43 7.64 -3.01
N VAL A 152 -4.91 6.81 -3.94
CA VAL A 152 -4.63 6.90 -5.38
C VAL A 152 -5.08 8.25 -5.96
N ASP A 153 -6.25 8.74 -5.53
CA ASP A 153 -6.77 10.05 -5.92
C ASP A 153 -5.88 11.21 -5.46
N GLY A 154 -5.30 11.09 -4.26
CA GLY A 154 -4.31 12.00 -3.71
C GLY A 154 -3.04 12.02 -4.55
N LEU A 155 -2.49 10.85 -4.87
CA LEU A 155 -1.30 10.69 -5.70
C LEU A 155 -1.47 11.30 -7.10
N VAL A 156 -2.62 11.11 -7.74
CA VAL A 156 -2.93 11.71 -9.05
C VAL A 156 -2.90 13.23 -8.98
N LYS A 157 -3.60 13.81 -7.99
CA LYS A 157 -3.68 15.26 -7.82
C LYS A 157 -2.32 15.86 -7.49
N ALA A 158 -1.52 15.19 -6.66
CA ALA A 158 -0.18 15.61 -6.33
C ALA A 158 0.74 15.57 -7.57
N THR A 159 0.70 14.47 -8.33
CA THR A 159 1.46 14.33 -9.58
C THR A 159 1.11 15.44 -10.57
N GLN A 160 -0.18 15.69 -10.81
CA GLN A 160 -0.65 16.80 -11.68
C GLN A 160 -0.14 18.18 -11.25
N ARG A 161 -0.05 18.40 -9.94
CA ARG A 161 0.29 19.70 -9.36
C ARG A 161 1.79 19.95 -9.34
N PHE A 162 2.57 18.92 -9.13
CA PHE A 162 3.97 19.05 -8.74
C PHE A 162 4.96 18.43 -9.74
N ALA A 163 4.55 17.40 -10.49
CA ALA A 163 5.38 16.83 -11.54
C ALA A 163 5.44 17.74 -12.77
N LYS A 164 6.59 17.77 -13.43
CA LYS A 164 6.76 18.52 -14.69
C LYS A 164 6.61 17.65 -15.93
N ASP A 165 6.67 16.33 -15.74
CA ASP A 165 6.57 15.35 -16.82
C ASP A 165 5.10 15.00 -17.13
N ASN A 166 4.68 15.29 -18.36
CA ASN A 166 3.35 14.96 -18.86
C ASN A 166 3.11 13.44 -18.95
N ASP A 167 4.14 12.64 -19.14
CA ASP A 167 4.00 11.18 -19.17
C ASP A 167 3.74 10.62 -17.78
N LEU A 168 4.31 11.19 -16.72
CA LEU A 168 3.96 10.86 -15.33
C LEU A 168 2.49 11.17 -15.03
N ILE A 169 2.01 12.33 -15.45
CA ILE A 169 0.60 12.70 -15.28
C ILE A 169 -0.32 11.69 -15.98
N ARG A 170 0.05 11.23 -17.19
CA ARG A 170 -0.71 10.19 -17.90
C ARG A 170 -0.65 8.84 -17.19
N LYS A 171 0.50 8.45 -16.63
CA LYS A 171 0.63 7.21 -15.83
C LYS A 171 -0.29 7.26 -14.62
N ALA A 172 -0.26 8.35 -13.85
CA ALA A 172 -1.13 8.52 -12.68
C ALA A 172 -2.62 8.42 -13.06
N HIS A 173 -3.04 9.02 -14.17
CA HIS A 173 -4.41 8.89 -14.64
C HIS A 173 -4.83 7.47 -15.03
N ARG A 174 -3.92 6.67 -15.60
CA ARG A 174 -4.19 5.26 -15.89
C ARG A 174 -4.35 4.46 -14.62
N LEU A 175 -3.46 4.66 -13.64
CA LEU A 175 -3.56 4.06 -12.31
C LEU A 175 -4.95 4.31 -11.69
N LYS A 176 -5.44 5.55 -11.73
CA LYS A 176 -6.78 5.89 -11.25
C LYS A 176 -7.90 5.12 -11.96
N ALA A 177 -7.78 4.90 -13.27
CA ALA A 177 -8.79 4.17 -14.03
C ALA A 177 -8.79 2.65 -13.74
N GLU A 178 -7.68 2.13 -13.20
CA GLU A 178 -7.55 0.72 -12.80
C GLU A 178 -8.07 0.48 -11.36
N HIS A 179 -8.10 1.54 -10.52
CA HIS A 179 -8.51 1.49 -9.10
C HIS A 179 -9.91 2.09 -8.80
N GLY A 180 -10.64 2.60 -9.80
CA GLY A 180 -11.95 3.25 -9.65
C GLY A 180 -13.05 2.63 -10.51
#